data_AF-A0A3M1P4C1-F1
#
_entry.id   AF-A0A3M1P4C1-F1
#
_cell.length_a   1.000
_cell.length_b   1.000
_cell.length_c   1.000
_cell.angle_alpha   90.00
_cell.angle_beta   90.00
_cell.angle_gamma   90.00
#
_symmetry.space_group_name_H-M   'P 1'
#
loop_
_entity.id
_entity.type
_entity.pdbx_description
1 polymer ?
#
loop_
_entity_poly.entity_id
_entity_poly.type
_entity_poly.pdbx_seq_one_letter_code
_entity_poly.pdbx_strand_id
1 'polypeptide(L)'
;MPQTLLAFVSMLLVTVYSLNVQQQYLANQRRDIAREIEEMAGSIAVETMEIIRARAFDQAVVDGTTTGTAADLLLFEYQGSQDHFATGHQCSIFGTGSDTCDDIDDFHKMATATRPYDMGLDTLYFSVDVEVMYVDDNFERFDGQTFNKAVTVTVRDVWPGSTMEPYLAQPVRLSRVFSYTF
;
A
#
# COMPACT_ATOMS: atom_id res chain seq x y z
N MET A 1 43.34 14.86 48.12
CA MET A 1 42.29 15.44 47.25
C MET A 1 41.44 14.34 46.58
N PRO A 2 40.76 13.46 47.33
CA PRO A 2 39.89 12.42 46.74
C PRO A 2 38.48 12.93 46.40
N GLN A 3 38.02 14.01 47.04
CA GLN A 3 36.66 14.56 46.84
C GLN A 3 36.45 15.17 45.45
N THR A 4 37.46 15.84 44.88
CA THR A 4 37.36 16.42 43.52
C THR A 4 37.30 15.33 42.45
N LEU A 5 38.00 14.21 42.68
CA LEU A 5 38.04 13.07 41.76
C LEU A 5 36.71 12.29 41.79
N LEU A 6 36.13 12.10 42.98
CA LEU A 6 34.79 11.53 43.14
C LEU A 6 33.69 12.41 42.55
N ALA A 7 33.78 13.73 42.69
CA ALA A 7 32.84 14.68 42.10
C ALA A 7 32.90 14.70 40.56
N PHE A 8 34.10 14.53 39.98
CA PHE A 8 34.24 14.42 38.53
C PHE A 8 33.66 13.11 38.00
N VAL A 9 33.91 11.99 38.70
CA VAL A 9 33.33 10.69 38.35
C VAL A 9 31.82 10.69 38.47
N SER A 10 31.25 11.29 39.53
CA SER A 10 29.80 11.38 39.67
C SER A 10 29.16 12.23 38.58
N MET A 11 29.78 13.35 38.19
CA MET A 11 29.30 14.17 37.07
C MET A 11 29.37 13.42 35.73
N LEU A 12 30.42 12.64 35.51
CA LEU A 12 30.57 11.81 34.31
C LEU A 12 29.52 10.70 34.26
N LEU A 13 29.23 10.04 35.39
CA LEU A 13 28.19 9.01 35.47
C LEU A 13 26.80 9.60 35.20
N VAL A 14 26.48 10.77 35.76
CA VAL A 14 25.19 11.44 35.55
C VAL A 14 25.02 11.89 34.10
N THR A 15 26.08 12.43 33.47
CA THR A 15 26.03 12.86 32.07
C THR A 15 25.87 11.67 31.11
N VAL A 16 26.60 10.58 31.32
CA VAL A 16 26.43 9.34 30.52
C VAL A 16 25.05 8.74 30.72
N TYR A 17 24.53 8.73 31.95
CA TYR A 17 23.16 8.28 32.20
C TYR A 17 22.12 9.15 31.48
N SER A 18 22.27 10.47 31.55
CA SER A 18 21.38 11.41 30.88
C SER A 18 21.39 11.24 29.35
N LEU A 19 22.57 11.00 28.75
CA LEU A 19 22.69 10.73 27.32
C LEU A 19 21.99 9.43 26.92
N ASN A 20 22.16 8.35 27.70
CA ASN A 20 21.47 7.08 27.43
C ASN A 20 19.95 7.23 27.51
N VAL A 21 19.46 7.95 28.53
CA VAL A 21 18.02 8.21 28.69
C VAL A 21 17.48 9.03 27.52
N GLN A 22 18.19 10.09 27.09
CA GLN A 22 17.78 10.90 25.94
C GLN A 22 17.74 10.09 24.64
N GLN A 23 18.73 9.24 24.40
CA GLN A 23 18.74 8.34 23.25
C GLN A 23 17.55 7.38 23.26
N GLN A 24 17.18 6.86 24.44
CA GLN A 24 16.01 6.00 24.59
C GLN A 24 14.70 6.75 24.29
N TYR A 25 14.55 8.00 24.75
CA TYR A 25 13.39 8.82 24.42
C TYR A 25 13.27 9.08 22.91
N LEU A 26 14.37 9.43 22.24
CA LEU A 26 14.37 9.64 20.79
C LEU A 26 14.03 8.35 20.01
N ALA A 27 14.56 7.20 20.47
CA ALA A 27 14.25 5.92 19.87
C ALA A 27 12.76 5.55 20.02
N ASN A 28 12.17 5.83 21.18
CA ASN A 28 10.74 5.60 21.41
C ASN A 28 9.88 6.55 20.56
N GLN A 29 10.20 7.84 20.51
CA GLN A 29 9.48 8.80 19.66
C GLN A 29 9.48 8.40 18.18
N ARG A 30 10.63 7.94 17.65
CA ARG A 30 10.70 7.46 16.27
C ARG A 30 9.81 6.25 16.02
N ARG A 31 9.73 5.33 16.98
CA ARG A 31 8.84 4.16 16.89
C ARG A 31 7.38 4.55 16.94
N ASP A 32 7.03 5.50 17.81
CA ASP A 32 5.65 5.98 17.93
C ASP A 32 5.19 6.67 16.63
N ILE A 33 6.04 7.53 16.04
CA ILE A 33 5.77 8.18 14.75
C ILE A 33 5.63 7.13 13.63
N ALA A 34 6.55 6.16 13.56
CA ALA A 34 6.48 5.12 12.53
C ALA A 34 5.19 4.31 12.62
N ARG A 35 4.73 3.98 13.85
CA ARG A 35 3.46 3.29 14.07
C ARG A 35 2.26 4.13 13.65
N GLU A 36 2.27 5.43 13.94
CA GLU A 36 1.21 6.34 13.52
C GLU A 36 1.11 6.42 11.98
N ILE A 37 2.26 6.54 11.30
CA ILE A 37 2.35 6.53 9.83
C ILE A 37 1.90 5.19 9.26
N GLU A 38 2.22 4.08 9.92
CA GLU A 38 1.77 2.73 9.52
C GLU A 38 0.25 2.60 9.63
N GLU A 39 -0.37 3.11 10.71
CA GLU A 39 -1.82 3.14 10.89
C GLU A 39 -2.51 3.99 9.80
N MET A 40 -1.94 5.16 9.45
CA MET A 40 -2.42 6.00 8.35
C MET A 40 -2.32 5.32 6.98
N ALA A 41 -1.16 4.72 6.68
CA ALA A 41 -0.94 3.96 5.45
C ALA A 41 -1.90 2.76 5.35
N GLY A 42 -2.16 2.09 6.47
CA GLY A 42 -3.15 1.03 6.57
C GLY A 42 -4.57 1.52 6.26
N SER A 43 -4.95 2.70 6.75
CA SER A 43 -6.24 3.31 6.41
C SER A 43 -6.38 3.56 4.90
N ILE A 44 -5.34 4.10 4.27
CA ILE A 44 -5.33 4.34 2.80
C ILE A 44 -5.38 3.02 2.04
N ALA A 45 -4.66 1.98 2.49
CA ALA A 45 -4.70 0.67 1.85
C ALA A 45 -6.11 0.07 1.86
N VAL A 46 -6.84 0.22 2.98
CA VAL A 46 -8.23 -0.22 3.11
C VAL A 46 -9.16 0.60 2.23
N GLU A 47 -9.05 1.93 2.22
CA GLU A 47 -9.83 2.81 1.34
C GLU A 47 -9.65 2.41 -0.13
N THR A 48 -8.39 2.24 -0.55
CA THR A 48 -8.00 1.81 -1.89
C THR A 48 -8.64 0.47 -2.26
N MET A 49 -8.58 -0.50 -1.33
CA MET A 49 -9.15 -1.83 -1.54
C MET A 49 -10.68 -1.81 -1.70
N GLU A 50 -11.38 -0.96 -0.94
CA GLU A 50 -12.84 -0.81 -1.09
C GLU A 50 -13.23 -0.10 -2.40
N ILE A 51 -12.39 0.81 -2.91
CA ILE A 51 -12.59 1.40 -4.24
C ILE A 51 -12.50 0.33 -5.32
N ILE A 52 -11.45 -0.50 -5.28
CA ILE A 52 -11.24 -1.58 -6.26
C ILE A 52 -12.38 -2.60 -6.17
N ARG A 53 -12.81 -2.96 -4.96
CA ARG A 53 -13.94 -3.87 -4.73
C ARG A 53 -15.25 -3.39 -5.37
N ALA A 54 -15.43 -2.08 -5.47
CA ALA A 54 -16.64 -1.49 -6.05
C ALA A 54 -16.62 -1.46 -7.59
N ARG A 55 -15.55 -1.94 -8.24
CA ARG A 55 -15.43 -2.02 -9.69
C ARG A 55 -15.89 -3.36 -10.24
N ALA A 56 -16.16 -3.38 -11.53
CA ALA A 56 -16.51 -4.61 -12.23
C ALA A 56 -15.36 -5.62 -12.17
N PHE A 57 -15.65 -6.91 -12.25
CA PHE A 57 -14.59 -7.92 -12.15
C PHE A 57 -13.61 -7.86 -13.33
N ASP A 58 -14.10 -7.50 -14.52
CA ASP A 58 -13.38 -7.53 -15.80
C ASP A 58 -14.15 -6.68 -16.84
N GLN A 59 -13.47 -6.23 -17.89
CA GLN A 59 -14.07 -5.47 -18.99
C GLN A 59 -15.29 -6.17 -19.59
N ALA A 60 -15.29 -7.51 -19.67
CA ALA A 60 -16.43 -8.27 -20.18
C ALA A 60 -17.72 -8.01 -19.37
N VAL A 61 -17.59 -7.76 -18.06
CA VAL A 61 -18.70 -7.43 -17.16
C VAL A 61 -19.16 -5.98 -17.38
N VAL A 62 -18.23 -5.05 -17.58
CA VAL A 62 -18.52 -3.64 -17.92
C VAL A 62 -19.33 -3.57 -19.22
N ASP A 63 -18.89 -4.31 -20.24
CA ASP A 63 -19.54 -4.36 -21.55
C ASP A 63 -20.89 -5.11 -21.54
N GLY A 64 -21.22 -5.79 -20.44
CA GLY A 64 -22.45 -6.58 -20.32
C GLY A 64 -22.47 -7.83 -21.21
N THR A 65 -21.30 -8.34 -21.58
CA THR A 65 -21.17 -9.53 -22.45
C THR A 65 -21.25 -10.85 -21.67
N THR A 66 -21.03 -10.80 -20.36
CA THR A 66 -21.11 -11.98 -19.49
C THR A 66 -22.53 -12.48 -19.31
N THR A 67 -22.68 -13.79 -19.18
CA THR A 67 -23.96 -14.49 -19.05
C THR A 67 -24.27 -14.97 -17.64
N GLY A 68 -23.34 -14.83 -16.69
CA GLY A 68 -23.42 -15.45 -15.38
C GLY A 68 -23.26 -16.95 -15.47
N THR A 69 -22.30 -17.43 -16.27
CA THR A 69 -22.03 -18.87 -16.40
C THR A 69 -20.53 -19.16 -16.47
N ALA A 70 -20.16 -20.44 -16.32
CA ALA A 70 -18.77 -20.85 -16.44
C ALA A 70 -18.15 -20.56 -17.83
N ALA A 71 -18.96 -20.28 -18.86
CA ALA A 71 -18.47 -19.91 -20.18
C ALA A 71 -17.86 -18.50 -20.21
N ASP A 72 -18.18 -17.65 -19.24
CA ASP A 72 -17.70 -16.27 -19.16
C ASP A 72 -16.17 -16.20 -18.94
N LEU A 73 -15.55 -17.28 -18.45
CA LEU A 73 -14.11 -17.36 -18.25
C LEU A 73 -13.31 -17.02 -19.52
N LEU A 74 -13.83 -17.41 -20.69
CA LEU A 74 -13.20 -17.19 -21.99
C LEU A 74 -13.29 -15.72 -22.46
N LEU A 75 -14.15 -14.91 -21.83
CA LEU A 75 -14.34 -13.50 -22.14
C LEU A 75 -13.39 -12.58 -21.37
N PHE A 76 -12.83 -13.06 -20.26
CA PHE A 76 -12.00 -12.25 -19.38
C PHE A 76 -10.65 -11.87 -20.00
N GLU A 77 -10.08 -10.72 -19.63
CA GLU A 77 -8.79 -10.31 -20.18
C GLU A 77 -7.66 -11.27 -19.75
N TYR A 78 -6.76 -11.59 -20.68
CA TYR A 78 -5.54 -12.34 -20.36
C TYR A 78 -4.40 -12.02 -21.34
N GLN A 79 -3.34 -11.38 -20.85
CA GLN A 79 -2.17 -11.00 -21.64
C GLN A 79 -1.11 -12.12 -21.73
N GLY A 80 -1.01 -13.00 -20.72
CA GLY A 80 -0.05 -14.12 -20.72
C GLY A 80 0.35 -14.59 -19.33
N SER A 81 1.21 -15.61 -19.25
CA SER A 81 1.59 -16.23 -17.97
C SER A 81 2.53 -15.39 -17.11
N GLN A 82 3.19 -14.37 -17.66
CA GLN A 82 4.10 -13.51 -16.90
C GLN A 82 3.37 -12.30 -16.29
N ASP A 83 2.59 -11.59 -17.11
CA ASP A 83 1.71 -10.52 -16.71
C ASP A 83 0.31 -10.83 -17.26
N HIS A 84 -0.66 -10.97 -16.35
CA HIS A 84 -2.03 -11.38 -16.70
C HIS A 84 -2.84 -10.25 -17.36
N PHE A 85 -2.46 -8.99 -17.10
CA PHE A 85 -3.19 -7.80 -17.50
C PHE A 85 -2.24 -6.76 -18.07
N ALA A 86 -2.76 -5.80 -18.83
CA ALA A 86 -1.98 -4.67 -19.29
C ALA A 86 -1.45 -3.83 -18.12
N THR A 87 -0.27 -3.22 -18.30
CA THR A 87 0.44 -2.49 -17.24
C THR A 87 0.53 -1.00 -17.56
N GLY A 88 0.59 -0.15 -16.55
CA GLY A 88 0.82 1.29 -16.74
C GLY A 88 -0.41 2.05 -17.21
N HIS A 89 -1.61 1.53 -16.94
CA HIS A 89 -2.86 2.24 -17.17
C HIS A 89 -2.81 3.62 -16.49
N GLN A 90 -3.14 4.68 -17.22
CA GLN A 90 -3.20 6.05 -16.71
C GLN A 90 -4.57 6.34 -16.08
N CYS A 91 -5.15 5.34 -15.43
CA CYS A 91 -6.44 5.47 -14.78
C CYS A 91 -6.26 5.95 -13.33
N SER A 92 -7.22 6.74 -12.83
CA SER A 92 -7.12 7.35 -11.51
C SER A 92 -7.97 6.61 -10.48
N ILE A 93 -7.33 5.92 -9.54
CA ILE A 93 -8.02 5.25 -8.43
C ILE A 93 -8.84 6.20 -7.54
N PHE A 94 -8.40 7.45 -7.33
CA PHE A 94 -9.10 8.44 -6.50
C PHE A 94 -9.91 9.48 -7.30
N GLY A 95 -10.25 9.20 -8.56
CA GLY A 95 -11.18 10.01 -9.36
C GLY A 95 -10.72 11.42 -9.79
N THR A 96 -9.41 11.70 -9.86
CA THR A 96 -8.86 13.01 -10.27
C THR A 96 -8.30 13.04 -11.71
N GLY A 97 -8.35 11.92 -12.44
CA GLY A 97 -7.82 11.77 -13.81
C GLY A 97 -8.87 11.86 -14.93
N SER A 98 -8.41 11.78 -16.18
CA SER A 98 -9.28 11.74 -17.38
C SER A 98 -9.84 10.35 -17.68
N ASP A 99 -9.18 9.29 -17.20
CA ASP A 99 -9.66 7.90 -17.26
C ASP A 99 -9.96 7.38 -15.85
N THR A 100 -11.11 6.72 -15.71
CA THR A 100 -11.51 6.00 -14.50
C THR A 100 -11.25 4.52 -14.69
N CYS A 101 -10.51 3.89 -13.78
CA CYS A 101 -10.41 2.44 -13.76
C CYS A 101 -11.82 1.90 -13.45
N ASP A 102 -12.44 1.21 -14.41
CA ASP A 102 -13.85 0.80 -14.35
C ASP A 102 -14.04 -0.68 -14.01
N ASP A 103 -13.01 -1.50 -14.23
CA ASP A 103 -12.89 -2.87 -13.73
C ASP A 103 -11.67 -3.09 -12.81
N ILE A 104 -11.48 -4.32 -12.34
CA ILE A 104 -10.40 -4.70 -11.42
C ILE A 104 -9.04 -4.81 -12.13
N ASP A 105 -8.98 -5.22 -13.39
CA ASP A 105 -7.70 -5.47 -14.06
C ASP A 105 -6.97 -4.20 -14.51
N ASP A 106 -7.71 -3.13 -14.79
CA ASP A 106 -7.18 -1.78 -15.01
C ASP A 106 -6.21 -1.30 -13.91
N PHE A 107 -6.40 -1.78 -12.67
CA PHE A 107 -5.53 -1.40 -11.56
C PHE A 107 -4.18 -2.10 -11.57
N HIS A 108 -3.96 -3.12 -12.41
CA HIS A 108 -2.71 -3.86 -12.47
C HIS A 108 -1.55 -2.95 -12.89
N LYS A 109 -0.65 -2.66 -11.95
CA LYS A 109 0.52 -1.79 -12.17
C LYS A 109 0.11 -0.46 -12.83
N MET A 110 -1.04 0.10 -12.44
CA MET A 110 -1.45 1.45 -12.86
C MET A 110 -0.39 2.49 -12.46
N ALA A 111 -0.46 3.68 -13.04
CA ALA A 111 0.43 4.78 -12.65
C ALA A 111 0.34 5.04 -11.14
N THR A 112 1.48 5.05 -10.44
CA THR A 112 1.57 5.24 -8.99
C THR A 112 0.80 6.49 -8.57
N ALA A 113 -0.23 6.29 -7.76
CA ALA A 113 -1.05 7.38 -7.26
C ALA A 113 -0.41 7.98 -6.00
N THR A 114 -0.43 9.31 -5.87
CA THR A 114 -0.04 9.98 -4.62
C THR A 114 -1.29 10.47 -3.90
N ARG A 115 -1.47 10.03 -2.65
CA ARG A 115 -2.62 10.36 -1.80
C ARG A 115 -2.19 11.28 -0.65
N PRO A 116 -2.72 12.51 -0.56
CA PRO A 116 -2.57 13.32 0.64
C PRO A 116 -3.40 12.74 1.80
N TYR A 117 -2.87 12.83 3.01
CA TYR A 117 -3.51 12.50 4.27
C TYR A 117 -3.42 13.71 5.20
N ASP A 118 -4.54 14.42 5.36
CA ASP A 118 -4.59 15.68 6.10
C ASP A 118 -4.70 15.44 7.61
N MET A 119 -3.68 15.90 8.35
CA MET A 119 -3.58 15.84 9.80
C MET A 119 -3.74 17.24 10.41
N GLY A 120 -4.89 17.86 10.18
CA GLY A 120 -5.22 19.17 10.74
C GLY A 120 -4.32 20.31 10.23
N LEU A 121 -3.13 20.46 10.79
CA LEU A 121 -2.14 21.50 10.40
C LEU A 121 -1.10 21.01 9.39
N ASP A 122 -0.87 19.70 9.31
CA ASP A 122 0.13 19.08 8.43
C ASP A 122 -0.54 18.11 7.45
N THR A 123 0.11 17.85 6.32
CA THR A 123 -0.34 16.84 5.34
C THR A 123 0.81 15.88 5.07
N LEU A 124 0.55 14.58 5.23
CA LEU A 124 1.44 13.52 4.80
C LEU A 124 1.04 13.04 3.41
N TYR A 125 1.98 12.49 2.66
CA TYR A 125 1.71 11.94 1.34
C TYR A 125 2.08 10.48 1.31
N PHE A 126 1.28 9.70 0.61
CA PHE A 126 1.49 8.27 0.44
C PHE A 126 1.45 7.90 -1.04
N SER A 127 2.42 7.12 -1.50
CA SER A 127 2.34 6.46 -2.80
C SER A 127 1.51 5.19 -2.67
N VAL A 128 0.65 4.94 -3.65
CA VAL A 128 -0.21 3.78 -3.73
C VAL A 128 0.06 3.07 -5.05
N ASP A 129 0.50 1.82 -4.95
CA ASP A 129 0.72 0.91 -6.06
C ASP A 129 -0.21 -0.29 -5.92
N VAL A 130 -0.71 -0.80 -7.05
CA VAL A 130 -1.64 -1.93 -7.08
C VAL A 130 -1.14 -2.99 -8.04
N GLU A 131 -1.22 -4.24 -7.63
CA GLU A 131 -0.91 -5.40 -8.45
C GLU A 131 -2.08 -6.38 -8.42
N VAL A 132 -2.54 -6.77 -9.60
CA VAL A 132 -3.63 -7.73 -9.77
C VAL A 132 -3.11 -9.00 -10.46
N MET A 133 -3.56 -10.17 -10.04
CA MET A 133 -3.22 -11.43 -10.71
C MET A 133 -4.36 -12.44 -10.60
N TYR A 134 -4.55 -13.29 -11.60
CA TYR A 134 -5.35 -14.49 -11.44
C TYR A 134 -4.75 -15.45 -10.41
N VAL A 135 -5.64 -16.04 -9.62
CA VAL A 135 -5.31 -17.08 -8.64
C VAL A 135 -6.23 -18.28 -8.77
N ASP A 136 -5.75 -19.46 -8.36
CA ASP A 136 -6.52 -20.68 -8.33
C ASP A 136 -7.45 -20.75 -7.10
N ASP A 137 -8.11 -21.89 -6.90
CA ASP A 137 -9.00 -22.12 -5.75
C ASP A 137 -8.25 -22.20 -4.41
N ASN A 138 -6.92 -22.36 -4.43
CA ASN A 138 -6.06 -22.30 -3.25
C ASN A 138 -5.51 -20.89 -3.00
N PHE A 139 -5.92 -19.91 -3.81
CA PHE A 139 -5.43 -18.53 -3.80
C PHE A 139 -3.94 -18.41 -4.14
N GLU A 140 -3.40 -19.36 -4.89
CA GLU A 140 -2.05 -19.31 -5.44
C GLU A 140 -2.09 -18.76 -6.87
N ARG A 141 -1.03 -18.09 -7.30
CA ARG A 141 -0.91 -17.56 -8.67
C ARG A 141 -1.18 -18.67 -9.69
N PHE A 142 -2.08 -18.39 -10.63
CA PHE A 142 -2.42 -19.32 -11.70
C PHE A 142 -2.12 -18.69 -13.05
N ASP A 143 -1.40 -19.42 -13.90
CA ASP A 143 -0.99 -18.96 -15.23
C ASP A 143 -2.13 -19.19 -16.25
N GLY A 144 -3.27 -18.56 -16.02
CA GLY A 144 -4.47 -18.64 -16.86
C GLY A 144 -5.63 -17.84 -16.29
N GLN A 145 -6.72 -17.74 -17.05
CA GLN A 145 -7.95 -17.11 -16.60
C GLN A 145 -8.58 -17.95 -15.48
N THR A 146 -8.97 -17.31 -14.39
CA THR A 146 -9.78 -17.91 -13.31
C THR A 146 -10.90 -16.96 -12.90
N PHE A 147 -11.85 -17.45 -12.11
CA PHE A 147 -12.88 -16.61 -11.50
C PHE A 147 -12.37 -15.83 -10.28
N ASN A 148 -11.07 -15.90 -9.96
CA ASN A 148 -10.49 -15.29 -8.78
C ASN A 148 -9.33 -14.37 -9.17
N LYS A 149 -9.42 -13.08 -8.84
CA LYS A 149 -8.33 -12.11 -8.98
C LYS A 149 -7.83 -11.75 -7.58
N ALA A 150 -6.55 -11.97 -7.30
CA ALA A 150 -5.89 -11.44 -6.13
C ALA A 150 -5.40 -10.02 -6.42
N VAL A 151 -5.78 -9.09 -5.55
CA VAL A 151 -5.37 -7.68 -5.61
C VAL A 151 -4.50 -7.40 -4.41
N THR A 152 -3.31 -6.87 -4.67
CA THR A 152 -2.36 -6.43 -3.63
C THR A 152 -2.16 -4.94 -3.75
N VAL A 153 -2.59 -4.21 -2.73
CA VAL A 153 -2.35 -2.77 -2.57
C VAL A 153 -1.09 -2.59 -1.72
N THR A 154 -0.15 -1.78 -2.21
CA THR A 154 1.09 -1.43 -1.53
C THR A 154 1.10 0.08 -1.29
N VAL A 155 1.22 0.49 -0.02
CA VAL A 155 1.22 1.89 0.40
C VAL A 155 2.53 2.24 1.09
N ARG A 156 3.13 3.37 0.72
CA ARG A 156 4.38 3.85 1.31
C ARG A 156 4.34 5.35 1.53
N ASP A 157 4.92 5.83 2.63
CA ASP A 157 5.06 7.26 2.83
C ASP A 157 6.07 7.86 1.85
N VAL A 158 5.70 9.01 1.28
CA VAL A 158 6.50 9.75 0.32
C VAL A 158 6.53 11.22 0.70
N TRP A 159 7.63 11.90 0.34
CA TRP A 159 7.86 13.30 0.71
C TRP A 159 8.09 14.14 -0.55
N PRO A 160 7.01 14.54 -1.27
CA PRO A 160 7.14 15.30 -2.51
C PRO A 160 7.97 16.57 -2.30
N GLY A 161 9.00 16.77 -3.12
CA GLY A 161 9.88 17.94 -3.05
C GLY A 161 10.91 17.91 -1.91
N SER A 162 11.06 16.79 -1.20
CA SER A 162 12.06 16.58 -0.16
C SER A 162 12.99 15.42 -0.51
N THR A 163 14.19 15.41 0.08
CA THR A 163 15.13 14.26 0.05
C THR A 163 15.01 13.37 1.29
N MET A 164 13.92 13.52 2.05
CA MET A 164 13.67 12.70 3.23
C MET A 164 13.36 11.27 2.79
N GLU A 165 14.05 10.33 3.42
CA GLU A 165 13.74 8.91 3.29
C GLU A 165 12.40 8.59 3.96
N PRO A 166 11.66 7.58 3.44
CA PRO A 166 10.45 7.10 4.08
C PRO A 166 10.67 6.69 5.54
N TYR A 167 9.75 7.06 6.41
CA TYR A 167 9.75 6.64 7.83
C TYR A 167 9.37 5.16 7.96
N LEU A 168 8.54 4.64 7.06
CA LEU A 168 8.21 3.23 7.04
C LEU A 168 9.41 2.42 6.52
N ALA A 169 9.89 1.50 7.36
CA ALA A 169 10.97 0.58 6.99
C ALA A 169 10.57 -0.36 5.85
N GLN A 170 9.28 -0.69 5.77
CA GLN A 170 8.66 -1.49 4.71
C GLN A 170 7.31 -0.89 4.35
N PRO A 171 6.90 -0.94 3.07
CA PRO A 171 5.58 -0.48 2.69
C PRO A 171 4.49 -1.38 3.31
N VAL A 172 3.35 -0.77 3.64
CA VAL A 172 2.18 -1.51 4.09
C VAL A 172 1.56 -2.23 2.89
N ARG A 173 1.33 -3.54 3.03
CA ARG A 173 0.76 -4.37 1.97
C ARG A 173 -0.55 -4.99 2.44
N LEU A 174 -1.61 -4.76 1.68
CA LEU A 174 -2.92 -5.38 1.89
C LEU A 174 -3.28 -6.20 0.65
N SER A 175 -3.45 -7.51 0.82
CA SER A 175 -3.87 -8.41 -0.26
C SER A 175 -5.26 -8.98 0.03
N ARG A 176 -6.11 -9.03 -1.00
CA ARG A 176 -7.44 -9.66 -0.96
C ARG A 176 -7.73 -10.36 -2.28
N VAL A 177 -8.54 -11.40 -2.22
CA VAL A 177 -9.04 -12.10 -3.40
C VAL A 177 -10.48 -11.65 -3.67
N PHE A 178 -10.74 -11.26 -4.90
CA PHE A 178 -12.08 -11.00 -5.42
C PHE A 178 -12.49 -12.13 -6.35
N SER A 179 -13.72 -12.61 -6.16
CA SER A 179 -14.28 -13.69 -6.94
C SER A 179 -15.43 -13.20 -7.79
N TYR A 180 -15.47 -13.62 -9.05
CA TYR A 180 -16.63 -13.47 -9.90
C TYR A 180 -17.71 -14.47 -9.46
N THR A 181 -18.87 -13.95 -9.07
CA THR A 181 -20.02 -14.78 -8.67
C THR A 181 -21.07 -14.78 -9.78
N PHE A 182 -21.52 -15.98 -10.15
CA PHE A 182 -22.61 -16.22 -11.09
C PHE A 182 -23.79 -16.92 -10.42
#